data_AF-A0A8I1IE10-F1
#
_entry.id   AF-A0A8I1IE10-F1
#
_cell.length_a   1.000
_cell.length_b   1.000
_cell.length_c   1.000
_cell.angle_alpha   90.00
_cell.angle_beta   90.00
_cell.angle_gamma   90.00
#
_symmetry.space_group_name_H-M   'P 1'
#
loop_
_entity.id
_entity.type
_entity.pdbx_description
1 polymer ?
#
loop_
_entity_poly.entity_id
_entity_poly.type
_entity_poly.pdbx_seq_one_letter_code
_entity_poly.pdbx_strand_id
1 'polypeptide(L)'
;LANWFYDEQDDYYLDQNGVRFSFKYYSRGKDKTTGQVRYNPNWQYLKEKAKAVFQSPEGSHIYRMRKYDVEPIFGHLKNVFGMRRTHLRGKKKVETDVGIAFMIMNLSKYWNRRWSKDQFCLSEKKKTVKQLKLRVRLIVFLYLRVGFFPRHFLESDIDIDVSSAIKFVFIK
;
A
#
# COMPACT_ATOMS: atom_id res chain seq x y z
N LEU A 1 -6.31 19.98 21.96
CA LEU A 1 -5.26 20.63 21.14
C LEU A 1 -5.91 21.74 20.32
N ALA A 2 -5.76 23.01 20.73
CA ALA A 2 -6.29 24.14 19.98
C ALA A 2 -5.34 24.48 18.80
N ASN A 3 -5.91 24.76 17.63
CA ASN A 3 -5.15 25.19 16.46
C ASN A 3 -4.64 26.62 16.67
N TRP A 4 -3.37 26.86 16.33
CA TRP A 4 -2.78 28.19 16.37
C TRP A 4 -3.29 29.00 15.18
N PHE A 5 -3.66 30.26 15.41
CA PHE A 5 -4.13 31.14 14.34
C PHE A 5 -2.91 31.76 13.64
N TYR A 6 -2.77 31.52 12.34
CA TYR A 6 -1.71 32.09 11.52
C TYR A 6 -2.25 33.26 10.71
N ASP A 7 -1.62 34.42 10.87
CA ASP A 7 -1.88 35.59 10.05
C ASP A 7 -0.88 35.64 8.89
N GLU A 8 -1.40 35.56 7.66
CA GLU A 8 -0.61 35.54 6.44
C GLU A 8 -0.15 36.96 6.02
N GLN A 9 -0.81 38.02 6.51
CA GLN A 9 -0.47 39.40 6.13
C GLN A 9 0.80 39.89 6.83
N ASP A 10 0.95 39.53 8.11
CA ASP A 10 1.97 40.05 9.00
C ASP A 10 2.99 38.98 9.48
N ASP A 11 2.90 37.75 8.94
CA ASP A 11 3.80 36.61 9.20
C ASP A 11 3.99 36.31 10.70
N TYR A 12 2.89 36.15 11.43
CA TYR A 12 2.90 35.75 12.84
C TYR A 12 1.84 34.71 13.19
N TYR A 13 2.12 33.96 14.26
CA TYR A 13 1.19 33.01 14.88
C TYR A 13 0.64 33.59 16.19
N LEU A 14 -0.63 33.33 16.46
CA LEU A 14 -1.26 33.58 17.75
C LEU A 14 -1.53 32.24 18.45
N ASP A 15 -1.02 32.13 19.67
CA ASP A 15 -1.37 31.05 20.59
C ASP A 15 -2.80 31.25 21.11
N GLN A 16 -3.39 30.19 21.67
CA GLN A 16 -4.67 30.19 22.40
C GLN A 16 -4.69 31.15 23.60
N ASN A 17 -3.52 31.57 24.08
CA ASN A 17 -3.37 32.56 25.15
C ASN A 17 -3.19 34.01 24.61
N GLY A 18 -3.34 34.23 23.29
CA GLY A 18 -3.16 35.55 22.66
C GLY A 18 -1.70 35.98 22.49
N VAL A 19 -0.74 35.09 22.72
CA VAL A 19 0.69 35.39 22.56
C VAL A 19 1.06 35.39 21.08
N ARG A 20 1.60 36.52 20.60
CA ARG A 20 2.09 36.70 19.23
C ARG A 20 3.52 36.15 19.07
N PHE A 21 3.70 35.22 18.14
CA PHE A 21 4.99 34.67 17.73
C PHE A 21 5.33 35.12 16.30
N SER A 22 6.31 36.01 16.15
CA SER A 22 6.85 36.43 14.85
C SER A 22 8.21 35.78 14.60
N PHE A 23 8.44 35.31 13.37
CA PHE A 23 9.73 34.74 12.97
C PHE A 23 10.61 35.86 12.41
N LYS A 24 11.54 36.38 13.22
CA LYS A 24 12.60 37.22 12.67
C LYS A 24 13.52 36.35 11.80
N TYR A 25 13.77 36.81 10.57
CA TYR A 25 14.73 36.24 9.64
C TYR A 25 16.00 35.79 10.35
N TYR A 26 16.45 34.56 10.11
CA TYR A 26 17.71 34.06 10.65
C TYR A 26 18.84 34.99 10.22
N SER A 27 19.40 35.76 11.16
CA SER A 27 20.69 36.38 10.94
C SER A 27 21.75 35.28 10.99
N ARG A 28 22.68 35.28 10.02
CA ARG A 28 23.88 34.45 10.13
C ARG A 28 24.74 35.04 11.25
N GLY A 29 24.62 34.48 12.45
CA GLY A 29 25.47 34.85 13.59
C GLY A 29 26.95 34.65 13.24
N LYS A 30 27.75 35.71 13.36
CA LYS A 30 29.21 35.63 13.27
C LYS A 30 29.80 35.44 14.67
N ASP A 31 29.40 34.39 15.36
CA ASP A 31 29.96 34.09 16.68
C ASP A 31 31.04 33.02 16.49
N LYS A 32 32.23 33.45 16.03
CA LYS A 32 33.45 32.63 15.96
C LYS A 32 34.25 32.66 17.28
N THR A 33 33.58 32.66 18.41
CA THR A 33 34.25 32.67 19.73
C THR A 33 33.70 31.55 20.61
N THR A 34 34.43 30.44 20.56
CA THR A 34 34.73 29.47 21.61
C THR A 34 33.70 29.32 22.75
N GLY A 35 32.92 28.23 22.69
CA GLY A 35 32.47 27.48 23.87
C GLY A 35 31.44 28.09 24.82
N GLN A 36 31.04 29.35 24.66
CA GLN A 36 30.04 29.97 25.55
C GLN A 36 28.61 29.64 25.09
N VAL A 37 27.94 28.74 25.81
CA VAL A 37 26.52 28.46 25.62
C VAL A 37 25.72 29.63 26.20
N ARG A 38 25.23 30.51 25.32
CA ARG A 38 24.29 31.58 25.71
C ARG A 38 22.93 30.94 26.04
N TYR A 39 22.51 31.04 27.29
CA TYR A 39 21.21 30.56 27.76
C TYR A 39 20.16 31.66 27.67
N ASN A 40 19.00 31.36 27.09
CA ASN A 40 17.85 32.25 27.12
C ASN A 40 16.74 31.60 27.97
N PRO A 41 16.37 32.21 29.11
CA PRO A 41 15.43 31.65 30.07
C PRO A 41 14.02 31.43 29.49
N ASN A 42 13.57 32.27 28.55
CA ASN A 42 12.25 32.13 27.94
C ASN A 42 12.15 30.85 27.09
N TRP A 43 13.19 30.56 26.30
CA TRP A 43 13.22 29.33 25.50
C TRP A 43 13.25 28.07 26.37
N GLN A 44 13.93 28.12 27.51
CA GLN A 44 13.95 27.00 28.43
C GLN A 44 12.56 26.74 29.03
N TYR A 45 11.89 27.80 29.48
CA TYR A 45 10.51 27.71 29.97
C TYR A 45 9.57 27.09 28.93
N LEU A 46 9.64 27.56 27.67
CA LEU A 46 8.82 27.01 26.58
C LEU A 46 9.15 25.54 26.28
N LYS A 47 10.45 25.18 26.32
CA LYS A 47 10.92 23.81 26.10
C LYS A 47 10.43 22.86 27.21
N GLU A 48 10.47 23.31 28.46
CA GLU A 48 9.97 22.56 29.61
C GLU A 48 8.45 22.40 29.55
N LYS A 49 7.72 23.47 29.19
CA LYS A 49 6.26 23.41 28.97
C LYS A 49 5.90 22.40 27.89
N ALA A 50 6.60 22.41 26.75
CA ALA A 50 6.39 21.42 25.69
C ALA A 50 6.74 19.99 26.13
N LYS A 51 7.86 19.82 26.86
CA LYS A 51 8.29 18.53 27.39
C LYS A 51 7.27 17.95 28.38
N ALA A 52 6.73 18.77 29.27
CA ALA A 52 5.67 18.36 30.20
C ALA A 52 4.43 17.86 29.45
N VAL A 53 4.00 18.56 28.39
CA VAL A 53 2.88 18.12 27.55
C VAL A 53 3.17 16.76 26.88
N PHE A 54 4.38 16.54 26.35
CA PHE A 54 4.76 15.27 25.72
C PHE A 54 4.93 14.12 26.73
N GLN A 55 5.35 14.42 27.95
CA GLN A 55 5.54 13.44 29.03
C GLN A 55 4.24 13.10 29.75
N SER A 56 3.19 13.93 29.61
CA SER A 56 1.85 13.58 30.10
C SER A 56 1.39 12.23 29.54
N PRO A 57 0.58 11.45 30.29
CA PRO A 57 0.05 10.17 29.82
C PRO A 57 -0.70 10.30 28.48
N GLU A 58 -1.49 11.36 28.32
CA GLU A 58 -2.23 11.66 27.09
C GLU A 58 -1.29 11.98 25.92
N GLY A 59 -0.34 12.92 26.11
CA GLY A 59 0.62 13.29 25.08
C GLY A 59 1.52 12.13 24.65
N SER A 60 1.93 11.30 25.60
CA SER A 60 2.69 10.07 25.34
C SER A 60 1.87 9.06 24.54
N HIS A 61 0.59 8.90 24.85
CA HIS A 61 -0.31 8.00 24.12
C HIS A 61 -0.50 8.46 22.67
N ILE A 62 -0.81 9.73 22.44
CA ILE A 62 -0.94 10.31 21.09
C ILE A 62 0.38 10.17 20.31
N TYR A 63 1.51 10.41 20.96
CA TYR A 63 2.83 10.24 20.33
C TYR A 63 3.08 8.78 19.90
N ARG A 64 2.69 7.80 20.71
CA ARG A 64 2.81 6.37 20.36
C ARG A 64 1.92 6.00 19.18
N MET A 65 0.69 6.49 19.11
CA MET A 65 -0.24 6.20 18.00
C MET A 65 0.28 6.72 16.64
N ARG A 66 0.97 7.88 16.62
CA ARG A 66 1.55 8.43 15.37
C ARG A 66 2.46 7.47 14.63
N LYS A 67 3.19 6.59 15.35
CA LYS A 67 4.07 5.58 14.75
C LYS A 67 3.33 4.57 13.89
N TYR A 68 2.07 4.26 14.25
CA TYR A 68 1.25 3.29 13.54
C TYR A 68 0.40 3.95 12.46
N ASP A 69 -0.13 5.15 12.72
CA ASP A 69 -1.09 5.77 11.82
C ASP A 69 -0.42 6.71 10.83
N VAL A 70 0.38 7.65 11.34
CA VAL A 70 0.83 8.82 10.59
C VAL A 70 2.17 8.56 9.89
N GLU A 71 3.14 8.01 10.61
CA GLU A 71 4.48 7.75 10.07
C GLU A 71 4.49 6.80 8.87
N PRO A 72 3.71 5.71 8.83
CA PRO A 72 3.73 4.79 7.69
C PRO A 72 3.21 5.44 6.40
N ILE A 73 2.22 6.34 6.51
CA ILE A 73 1.68 7.06 5.36
C ILE A 73 2.75 7.96 4.75
N PHE A 74 3.45 8.74 5.58
CA PHE A 74 4.54 9.61 5.11
C PHE A 74 5.76 8.82 4.62
N GLY A 75 6.08 7.69 5.26
CA GLY A 75 7.12 6.78 4.79
C GLY A 75 6.80 6.24 3.39
N HIS A 76 5.55 5.82 3.18
CA HIS A 76 5.08 5.33 1.89
C HIS A 76 5.11 6.42 0.80
N LEU A 77 4.71 7.65 1.13
CA LEU A 77 4.84 8.80 0.21
C LEU A 77 6.29 9.04 -0.21
N LYS A 78 7.23 8.98 0.73
CA LYS A 78 8.65 9.24 0.43
C LYS A 78 9.31 8.10 -0.33
N ASN A 79 9.03 6.86 0.04
CA ASN A 79 9.74 5.69 -0.47
C ASN A 79 9.11 5.13 -1.75
N VAL A 80 7.77 5.10 -1.84
CA VAL A 80 7.05 4.52 -2.99
C VAL A 80 6.71 5.59 -4.02
N PHE A 81 6.15 6.71 -3.58
CA PHE A 81 5.77 7.80 -4.49
C PHE A 81 6.91 8.79 -4.77
N GLY A 82 8.05 8.66 -4.08
CA GLY A 82 9.19 9.56 -4.23
C GLY A 82 8.92 11.01 -3.80
N MET A 83 7.80 11.26 -3.11
CA MET A 83 7.32 12.60 -2.76
C MET A 83 8.08 13.13 -1.53
N ARG A 84 9.33 13.58 -1.75
CA ARG A 84 10.16 14.21 -0.72
C ARG A 84 9.92 15.71 -0.57
N ARG A 85 9.40 16.34 -1.62
CA ARG A 85 9.06 17.77 -1.70
C ARG A 85 7.83 17.93 -2.58
N THR A 86 7.02 18.94 -2.30
CA THR A 86 5.96 19.35 -3.21
C THR A 86 6.57 20.09 -4.40
N HIS A 87 5.98 19.92 -5.57
CA HIS A 87 6.46 20.62 -6.76
C HIS A 87 5.94 22.06 -6.79
N LEU A 88 4.79 22.29 -6.17
CA LEU A 88 4.14 23.60 -6.12
C LEU A 88 4.52 24.38 -4.87
N ARG A 89 4.42 25.71 -4.97
CA ARG A 89 4.59 26.67 -3.86
C ARG A 89 3.29 27.44 -3.65
N GLY A 90 2.99 27.78 -2.39
CA GLY A 90 1.77 28.45 -1.96
C GLY A 90 0.75 27.49 -1.33
N LYS A 91 0.10 27.93 -0.24
CA LYS A 91 -0.72 27.10 0.66
C LYS A 91 -1.76 26.26 -0.08
N LYS A 92 -2.62 26.91 -0.89
CA LYS A 92 -3.67 26.24 -1.66
C LYS A 92 -3.13 25.18 -2.62
N LYS A 93 -2.03 25.49 -3.32
CA LYS A 93 -1.43 24.60 -4.32
C LYS A 93 -0.78 23.37 -3.67
N VAL A 94 -0.05 23.59 -2.58
CA VAL A 94 0.58 22.53 -1.78
C VAL A 94 -0.47 21.60 -1.19
N GLU A 95 -1.57 22.15 -0.68
CA GLU A 95 -2.69 21.38 -0.16
C GLU A 95 -3.31 20.46 -1.22
N THR A 96 -3.53 20.98 -2.44
CA THR A 96 -4.03 20.17 -3.55
C THR A 96 -3.06 19.04 -3.94
N ASP A 97 -1.76 19.34 -4.06
CA ASP A 97 -0.71 18.35 -4.42
C ASP A 97 -0.66 17.19 -3.42
N VAL A 98 -0.64 17.52 -2.12
CA VAL A 98 -0.65 16.55 -1.03
C VAL A 98 -1.98 15.78 -0.97
N GLY A 99 -3.11 16.46 -1.20
CA GLY A 99 -4.43 15.84 -1.26
C GLY A 99 -4.54 14.79 -2.38
N ILE A 100 -4.03 15.11 -3.58
CA ILE A 100 -3.96 14.16 -4.69
C ILE A 100 -3.11 12.95 -4.33
N ALA A 101 -1.94 13.15 -3.71
CA ALA A 101 -1.08 12.06 -3.29
C ALA A 101 -1.80 11.11 -2.32
N PHE A 102 -2.55 11.63 -1.35
CA PHE A 102 -3.36 10.81 -0.45
C PHE A 102 -4.50 10.08 -1.16
N MET A 103 -5.16 10.70 -2.15
CA MET A 103 -6.18 10.03 -2.96
C MET A 103 -5.57 8.85 -3.74
N ILE A 104 -4.42 9.05 -4.38
CA ILE A 104 -3.71 7.98 -5.12
C ILE A 104 -3.32 6.84 -4.18
N MET A 105 -2.85 7.14 -2.97
CA MET A 105 -2.56 6.12 -1.95
C MET A 105 -3.79 5.30 -1.57
N ASN A 106 -4.92 5.96 -1.33
CA ASN A 106 -6.17 5.29 -0.99
C ASN A 106 -6.68 4.41 -2.14
N LEU A 107 -6.59 4.89 -3.38
CA LEU A 107 -6.90 4.11 -4.58
C LEU A 107 -5.97 2.91 -4.74
N SER A 108 -4.68 3.06 -4.48
CA SER A 108 -3.70 1.96 -4.51
C SER A 108 -4.05 0.87 -3.49
N LYS A 109 -4.43 1.26 -2.26
CA LYS A 109 -4.91 0.31 -1.24
C LYS A 109 -6.20 -0.39 -1.68
N TYR A 110 -7.14 0.34 -2.26
CA TYR A 110 -8.40 -0.21 -2.75
C TYR A 110 -8.16 -1.25 -3.86
N TRP A 111 -7.33 -0.91 -4.85
CA TRP A 111 -6.97 -1.80 -5.95
C TRP A 111 -6.34 -3.10 -5.47
N ASN A 112 -5.36 -3.02 -4.56
CA ASN A 112 -4.68 -4.21 -4.02
C ASN A 112 -5.64 -5.14 -3.26
N ARG A 113 -6.63 -4.59 -2.54
CA ARG A 113 -7.69 -5.38 -1.89
C ARG A 113 -8.63 -6.04 -2.90
N ARG A 114 -8.97 -5.33 -3.99
CA ARG A 114 -9.88 -5.82 -5.04
C ARG A 114 -9.22 -6.91 -5.90
N TRP A 115 -7.97 -6.71 -6.32
CA TRP A 115 -7.22 -7.64 -7.16
C TRP A 115 -7.00 -8.99 -6.49
N SER A 116 -6.73 -9.01 -5.18
CA SER A 116 -6.58 -10.26 -4.42
C SER A 116 -7.87 -11.11 -4.45
N LYS A 117 -9.04 -10.46 -4.38
CA LYS A 117 -10.34 -11.15 -4.49
C LYS A 117 -10.62 -11.64 -5.92
N ASP A 118 -10.28 -10.84 -6.92
CA ASP A 118 -10.45 -11.24 -8.33
C ASP A 118 -9.55 -12.41 -8.71
N GLN A 119 -8.31 -12.45 -8.23
CA GLN A 119 -7.41 -13.59 -8.46
C GLN A 119 -7.97 -14.89 -7.86
N PHE A 120 -8.55 -14.83 -6.67
CA PHE A 120 -9.22 -15.97 -6.05
C PHE A 120 -10.44 -16.43 -6.86
N CYS A 121 -11.32 -15.50 -7.26
CA CYS A 121 -12.50 -15.80 -8.05
C CYS A 121 -12.15 -16.36 -9.45
N LEU A 122 -11.15 -15.80 -10.14
CA LEU A 122 -10.65 -16.34 -11.41
C LEU A 122 -10.02 -17.72 -11.23
N SER A 123 -9.29 -17.96 -10.14
CA SER A 123 -8.72 -19.27 -9.82
C SER A 123 -9.82 -20.33 -9.66
N GLU A 124 -10.89 -20.03 -8.92
CA GLU A 124 -12.02 -20.95 -8.76
C GLU A 124 -12.73 -21.23 -10.09
N LYS A 125 -13.01 -20.19 -10.88
CA LYS A 125 -13.58 -20.35 -12.23
C LYS A 125 -12.65 -21.15 -13.17
N LYS A 126 -11.33 -20.98 -13.08
CA LYS A 126 -10.37 -21.77 -13.87
C LYS A 126 -10.38 -23.24 -13.44
N LYS A 127 -10.53 -23.54 -12.15
CA LYS A 127 -10.66 -24.92 -11.65
C LYS A 127 -11.92 -25.59 -12.17
N THR A 128 -13.07 -24.91 -12.17
CA THR A 128 -14.32 -25.46 -12.69
C THR A 128 -14.28 -25.68 -14.19
N VAL A 129 -13.70 -24.76 -14.97
CA VAL A 129 -13.51 -24.94 -16.42
C VAL A 129 -12.56 -26.09 -16.74
N LYS A 130 -11.46 -26.25 -15.98
CA LYS A 130 -10.56 -27.41 -16.14
C LYS A 130 -11.27 -28.73 -15.86
N GLN A 131 -12.09 -28.79 -14.80
CA GLN A 131 -12.90 -29.97 -14.46
C GLN A 131 -13.93 -30.30 -15.54
N LEU A 132 -14.64 -29.29 -16.05
CA LEU A 132 -15.60 -29.47 -17.16
C LEU A 132 -14.91 -29.97 -18.43
N LYS A 133 -13.72 -29.42 -18.76
CA LYS A 133 -12.93 -29.85 -19.93
C LYS A 133 -12.45 -31.30 -19.79
N LEU A 134 -12.07 -31.74 -18.59
CA LEU A 134 -11.72 -33.13 -18.28
C LEU A 134 -12.93 -34.07 -18.41
N ARG A 135 -14.10 -33.67 -17.91
CA ARG A 135 -15.33 -34.46 -17.99
C ARG A 135 -15.79 -34.66 -19.44
N VAL A 136 -15.79 -33.60 -20.25
CA VAL A 136 -16.15 -33.71 -21.68
C VAL A 136 -15.17 -34.63 -22.42
N ARG A 137 -13.87 -34.53 -22.12
CA ARG A 137 -12.85 -35.41 -22.72
C ARG A 137 -13.07 -36.90 -22.36
N LEU A 138 -13.43 -37.19 -21.11
CA LEU A 138 -13.74 -38.56 -20.66
C LEU A 138 -15.00 -39.11 -21.34
N ILE A 139 -16.04 -38.29 -21.48
CA ILE A 139 -17.28 -38.69 -22.15
C ILE A 139 -17.02 -39.03 -23.62
N VAL A 140 -16.32 -38.16 -24.36
CA VAL A 140 -15.95 -38.41 -25.76
C VAL A 140 -15.11 -39.68 -25.89
N PHE A 141 -14.17 -39.91 -24.98
CA PHE A 141 -13.34 -41.13 -24.95
C PHE A 141 -14.17 -42.40 -24.72
N LEU A 142 -15.17 -42.37 -23.83
CA LEU A 142 -16.06 -43.50 -23.56
C LEU A 142 -16.93 -43.84 -24.79
N TYR A 143 -17.49 -42.83 -25.47
CA TYR A 143 -18.28 -43.03 -26.68
C TYR A 143 -17.46 -43.61 -27.84
N LEU A 144 -16.23 -43.14 -28.04
CA LEU A 144 -15.31 -43.71 -29.03
C LEU A 144 -14.97 -45.18 -28.74
N ARG A 145 -14.85 -45.56 -27.46
CA ARG A 145 -14.58 -46.95 -27.06
C ARG A 145 -15.77 -47.88 -27.27
N VAL A 146 -17.01 -47.40 -27.09
CA VAL A 146 -18.24 -48.19 -27.33
C VAL A 146 -18.59 -48.27 -28.81
N GLY A 147 -18.28 -47.24 -29.60
CA GLY A 147 -18.55 -47.21 -31.05
C GLY A 147 -17.56 -47.97 -31.93
N PHE A 148 -16.36 -48.29 -31.43
CA PHE A 148 -15.27 -48.89 -32.22
C PHE A 148 -15.01 -50.38 -31.93
N PHE A 149 -15.73 -51.02 -31.00
CA PHE A 149 -15.58 -52.45 -30.73
C PHE A 149 -16.87 -53.23 -31.07
N PRO A 150 -16.90 -54.00 -32.18
CA PRO A 150 -18.01 -54.92 -32.44
C PRO A 150 -18.09 -56.00 -31.35
N ARG A 151 -19.31 -56.25 -30.85
CA ARG A 151 -19.69 -57.15 -29.74
C ARG A 151 -19.39 -58.66 -29.96
N HIS A 152 -18.59 -59.04 -30.94
CA HIS A 152 -18.44 -60.45 -31.36
C HIS A 152 -17.10 -61.10 -30.99
N PHE A 153 -16.31 -60.51 -30.11
CA PHE A 153 -15.00 -61.07 -29.74
C PHE A 153 -14.84 -61.14 -28.21
N LEU A 154 -15.66 -61.98 -27.58
CA LEU A 154 -15.54 -62.41 -26.20
C LEU A 154 -15.55 -63.95 -26.16
N GLU A 155 -14.62 -64.59 -26.85
CA GLU A 155 -14.27 -66.00 -26.58
C GLU A 155 -12.95 -66.33 -27.30
N SER A 156 -11.84 -65.88 -26.74
CA SER A 156 -10.54 -66.58 -26.74
C SER A 156 -9.47 -65.62 -26.27
N ASP A 157 -8.69 -66.11 -25.32
CA ASP A 157 -7.49 -65.51 -24.78
C ASP A 157 -6.58 -64.99 -25.90
N ILE A 158 -5.81 -63.94 -25.60
CA ILE A 158 -4.38 -63.77 -25.92
C ILE A 158 -4.00 -62.29 -25.78
N ASP A 159 -3.00 -62.05 -24.94
CA ASP A 159 -2.26 -60.81 -24.74
C ASP A 159 -1.88 -60.16 -26.09
N ILE A 160 -2.47 -59.01 -26.42
CA ILE A 160 -2.02 -58.20 -27.56
C ILE A 160 -1.79 -56.76 -27.11
N ASP A 161 -0.51 -56.54 -26.85
CA ASP A 161 0.28 -55.33 -26.72
C ASP A 161 -0.37 -54.05 -27.32
N VAL A 162 -0.71 -53.12 -26.42
CA VAL A 162 -1.25 -51.78 -26.70
C VAL A 162 -0.31 -50.95 -27.59
N SER A 163 0.96 -51.36 -27.72
CA SER A 163 1.99 -50.75 -28.58
C SER A 163 1.72 -50.93 -30.09
N SER A 164 1.05 -52.01 -30.50
CA SER A 164 0.79 -52.28 -31.93
C SER A 164 -0.36 -51.47 -32.53
N ALA A 165 -1.37 -51.12 -31.73
CA ALA A 165 -2.54 -50.37 -32.21
C ALA A 165 -2.22 -48.89 -32.52
N ILE A 166 -1.21 -48.31 -31.86
CA ILE A 166 -0.83 -46.91 -32.05
C ILE A 166 -0.09 -46.70 -33.40
N LYS A 167 0.57 -47.74 -33.93
CA LYS A 167 1.27 -47.65 -35.23
C LYS A 167 0.32 -47.56 -36.43
N PHE A 168 -0.93 -47.99 -36.31
CA PHE A 168 -1.89 -47.97 -37.42
C PHE A 168 -2.62 -46.63 -37.62
N VAL A 169 -2.57 -45.72 -36.64
CA VAL A 169 -3.31 -44.44 -36.70
C VAL A 169 -2.48 -43.28 -37.30
N PHE A 170 -1.17 -43.45 -37.47
CA PHE A 170 -0.28 -42.36 -37.94
C PHE A 170 0.31 -42.53 -39.35
N ILE A 171 -0.21 -43.44 -40.17
CA ILE A 171 0.14 -43.54 -41.59
C ILE A 171 -1.15 -43.66 -42.42
N LYS A 172 -1.79 -42.52 -42.70
CA LYS A 172 -2.15 -42.04 -44.05
C LYS A 172 -2.76 -40.64 -43.98
#